data_AF-A0A142YM25-F1
#
_entry.id   AF-A0A142YM25-F1
#
_cell.length_a   1.000
_cell.length_b   1.000
_cell.length_c   1.000
_cell.angle_alpha   90.00
_cell.angle_beta   90.00
_cell.angle_gamma   90.00
#
_symmetry.space_group_name_H-M   'P 1'
#
loop_
_entity.id
_entity.type
_entity.pdbx_description
1 polymer ?
#
loop_
_entity_poly.entity_id
_entity_poly.type
_entity_poly.pdbx_seq_one_letter_code
_entity_poly.pdbx_strand_id
1 'polypeptide(L)' 'MAHYRLTGGDLAERDLLVATEVRERGVPLAMVLSGGYSSESWKIHADAIEGILTRFDRR' A
#
# COMPACT_ATOMS: atom_id res chain seq x y z
N MET A 1 3.39 19.70 -9.44
CA MET A 1 3.39 18.98 -8.15
C MET A 1 1.99 18.42 -7.95
N ALA A 2 1.85 17.22 -7.39
CA ALA A 2 0.53 16.66 -7.12
C ALA A 2 -0.17 17.50 -6.02
N HIS A 3 -1.39 17.98 -6.29
CA HIS A 3 -2.16 18.84 -5.37
C HIS A 3 -3.12 18.05 -4.45
N TYR A 4 -2.92 16.73 -4.34
CA TYR A 4 -3.80 15.88 -3.54
C TYR A 4 -3.43 15.98 -2.06
N ARG A 5 -4.43 16.11 -1.19
CA ARG A 5 -4.30 16.06 0.27
C ARG A 5 -4.42 14.62 0.76
N LEU A 6 -3.55 13.74 0.30
CA LEU A 6 -3.49 12.36 0.76
C LEU A 6 -2.44 12.24 1.87
N THR A 7 -2.86 11.72 3.01
CA THR A 7 -1.96 11.32 4.10
C THR A 7 -1.28 9.99 3.77
N GLY A 8 -0.22 9.65 4.51
CA GLY A 8 0.37 8.31 4.42
C GLY A 8 -0.62 7.19 4.76
N GLY A 9 -1.53 7.45 5.71
CA GLY A 9 -2.61 6.51 6.06
C GLY A 9 -3.57 6.26 4.91
N ASP A 10 -3.99 7.31 4.19
CA ASP A 10 -4.88 7.17 3.03
C ASP A 10 -4.25 6.30 1.92
N LEU A 11 -2.92 6.40 1.75
CA LEU A 11 -2.19 5.60 0.78
C LEU A 11 -2.10 4.13 1.20
N ALA A 12 -1.84 3.86 2.48
CA ALA A 12 -1.82 2.50 3.02
C ALA A 12 -3.21 1.84 2.96
N GLU A 13 -4.28 2.59 3.26
CA GLU A 13 -5.65 2.10 3.16
C GLU A 13 -6.04 1.75 1.71
N ARG A 14 -5.66 2.60 0.75
CA ARG A 14 -5.83 2.30 -0.68
C ARG A 14 -5.12 1.00 -1.07
N ASP A 15 -3.89 0.81 -0.64
CA ASP A 15 -3.11 -0.37 -1.00
C ASP A 15 -3.71 -1.65 -0.38
N LEU A 16 -4.22 -1.56 0.85
CA LEU A 16 -4.99 -2.63 1.49
C LEU A 16 -6.30 -2.95 0.77
N LEU A 17 -7.03 -1.93 0.30
CA LEU A 17 -8.26 -2.10 -0.48
C LEU A 17 -7.96 -2.88 -1.77
N VAL A 18 -6.96 -2.45 -2.53
CA VAL A 18 -6.57 -3.12 -3.79
C VAL A 18 -6.13 -4.56 -3.53
N ALA A 19 -5.29 -4.80 -2.52
CA ALA A 19 -4.84 -6.13 -2.15
C ALA A 19 -5.99 -7.06 -1.73
N THR A 20 -7.00 -6.52 -1.05
CA THR A 20 -8.22 -7.28 -0.67
C THR A 20 -9.00 -7.68 -1.90
N GLU A 21 -9.33 -6.74 -2.78
CA GLU A 21 -10.14 -6.99 -3.97
C GLU A 21 -9.54 -8.03 -4.92
N VAL A 22 -8.23 -7.95 -5.18
CA VAL A 22 -7.56 -8.89 -6.09
C VAL A 22 -7.42 -10.28 -5.47
N ARG A 23 -7.12 -10.38 -4.17
CA ARG A 23 -7.01 -11.67 -3.48
C ARG A 23 -8.36 -12.38 -3.40
N GLU A 24 -9.44 -11.66 -3.10
CA GLU A 24 -10.81 -12.23 -3.08
C GLU A 24 -11.23 -12.80 -4.43
N ARG A 25 -10.69 -12.25 -5.53
CA ARG A 25 -10.97 -12.71 -6.91
C ARG A 25 -9.97 -13.75 -7.42
N GLY A 26 -9.00 -14.16 -6.61
CA GLY A 26 -7.94 -15.07 -7.03
C GLY A 26 -7.01 -14.50 -8.12
N VAL A 27 -6.93 -13.17 -8.23
CA VAL A 27 -6.08 -12.48 -9.21
C VAL A 27 -4.68 -12.28 -8.61
N PRO A 28 -3.61 -12.74 -9.28
CA PRO A 28 -2.24 -12.48 -8.84
C PRO A 28 -1.94 -10.97 -8.79
N LEU A 29 -1.34 -10.52 -7.69
CA LEU A 29 -0.91 -9.14 -7.49
C LEU A 29 0.60 -9.06 -7.33
N ALA A 30 1.21 -8.11 -8.01
CA ALA A 30 2.58 -7.66 -7.75
C ALA A 30 2.56 -6.16 -7.44
N MET A 31 3.03 -5.78 -6.25
CA MET A 31 3.23 -4.39 -5.86
C MET A 31 4.64 -3.95 -6.29
N VAL A 32 4.74 -2.87 -7.04
CA VAL A 32 6.01 -2.26 -7.44
C VAL A 32 6.11 -0.88 -6.81
N LEU A 33 7.20 -0.63 -6.08
CA LEU A 33 7.46 0.67 -5.49
C LEU A 33 7.82 1.67 -6.60
N SER A 34 7.15 2.81 -6.58
CA SER A 34 7.34 3.90 -7.55
C SER A 34 7.86 5.14 -6.81
N GLY A 35 7.68 6.31 -7.42
CA GLY A 35 8.11 7.58 -6.87
C GLY A 35 7.55 7.90 -5.48
N GLY A 36 8.20 8.88 -4.86
CA GLY A 36 8.01 9.27 -3.48
C GLY A 36 9.26 10.04 -3.11
N TYR A 37 9.17 11.38 -3.13
CA TYR A 37 10.34 12.25 -3.08
C TYR A 37 10.44 13.02 -1.76
N SER A 38 9.63 12.65 -0.77
CA SER A 38 9.76 13.16 0.59
C SER A 38 10.70 12.27 1.41
N SER A 39 11.30 12.83 2.46
CA SER A 39 12.10 12.06 3.44
C SER A 39 11.31 10.92 4.08
N GLU A 40 9.97 11.02 4.13
CA GLU A 40 9.07 10.05 4.75
C GLU A 40 8.48 9.04 3.76
N SER A 41 8.83 9.11 2.47
CA SER A 41 8.24 8.23 1.45
C SER A 41 8.54 6.74 1.72
N TRP A 42 9.72 6.42 2.26
CA TRP A 42 10.08 5.05 2.65
C TRP A 42 9.12 4.47 3.70
N LYS A 43 8.66 5.31 4.63
CA LYS A 43 7.80 4.88 5.74
C LYS A 43 6.40 4.53 5.24
N ILE A 44 5.88 5.32 4.30
CA ILE A 44 4.59 5.05 3.65
C ILE A 44 4.61 3.69 2.95
N HIS A 45 5.69 3.35 2.25
CA HIS A 45 5.85 2.03 1.64
C HIS A 45 5.94 0.91 2.67
N ALA A 46 6.69 1.11 3.76
CA ALA A 46 6.81 0.14 4.83
C ALA A 46 5.44 -0.14 5.49
N ASP A 47 4.72 0.90 5.88
CA ASP A 47 3.40 0.79 6.52
C ASP A 47 2.39 0.04 5.63
N ALA A 48 2.39 0.30 4.31
CA ALA A 48 1.53 -0.40 3.35
C ALA A 48 1.89 -1.90 3.23
N ILE A 49 3.18 -2.23 3.12
CA ILE A 49 3.65 -3.62 3.02
C ILE A 49 3.35 -4.38 4.32
N GLU A 50 3.65 -3.79 5.48
CA GLU A 50 3.37 -4.38 6.78
C GLU A 50 1.87 -4.63 6.97
N GLY A 51 1.02 -3.69 6.55
CA GLY A 51 -0.43 -3.85 6.56
C GLY A 51 -0.90 -5.06 5.74
N ILE A 52 -0.40 -5.21 4.51
CA ILE A 52 -0.75 -6.33 3.62
C ILE A 52 -0.27 -7.66 4.23
N LEU A 53 0.99 -7.74 4.68
CA LEU A 53 1.54 -8.95 5.29
C LEU A 53 0.78 -9.33 6.55
N THR A 54 0.46 -8.36 7.41
CA THR A 54 -0.30 -8.60 8.64
C THR A 54 -1.69 -9.15 8.37
N ARG A 55 -2.38 -8.64 7.34
CA ARG A 55 -3.76 -9.03 7.02
C ARG A 55 -3.84 -10.41 6.40
N PHE A 56 -2.92 -10.76 5.50
CA PHE A 56 -3.07 -11.96 4.68
C PHE A 56 -2.04 -13.06 4.92
N ASP A 57 -0.88 -12.71 5.47
CA ASP A 57 0.27 -13.62 5.54
C ASP A 57 0.74 -13.89 6.99
N ARG A 58 -0.06 -13.47 8.00
CA ARG A 58 0.13 -13.89 9.40
C ARG A 58 -0.04 -15.40 9.51
N ARG A 59 1.06 -16.09 9.80
CA ARG A 59 1.07 -17.47 10.31
C ARG A 59 0.91 -17.49 11.81
#